data_AF-A0A7V5G9L4-F1
#
_entry.id   AF-A0A7V5G9L4-F1
#
_cell.length_a   1.000
_cell.length_b   1.000
_cell.length_c   1.000
_cell.angle_alpha   90.00
_cell.angle_beta   90.00
_cell.angle_gamma   90.00
#
_symmetry.space_group_name_H-M   'P 1'
#
loop_
_entity.id
_entity.type
_entity.pdbx_description
1 polymer ?
#
loop_
_entity_poly.entity_id
_entity_poly.type
_entity_poly.pdbx_seq_one_letter_code
_entity_poly.pdbx_strand_id
1 'polypeptide(L)'
;DIIQPCVTFVPEFSMEFLKSKVFALPNDFNNQDKKLAIQATQGSEKWPIGLVYQESRPTYEKDFPQVKGNLIDQNIDSGKLKELIQEFK
;
A
#
# COMPACT_ATOMS: atom_id res chain seq x y z
N ASP A 1 2.70 -8.32 2.30
CA ASP A 1 2.48 -9.31 3.36
C ASP A 1 3.77 -10.11 3.56
N ILE A 2 4.04 -10.58 4.77
CA ILE A 2 5.24 -11.36 5.10
C ILE A 2 4.79 -12.57 5.91
N ILE A 3 4.94 -13.75 5.32
CA ILE A 3 4.67 -15.03 5.99
C ILE A 3 5.81 -15.29 6.98
N GLN A 4 5.52 -15.24 8.28
CA GLN A 4 6.50 -15.40 9.35
C GLN A 4 6.15 -16.60 10.24
N PRO A 5 7.13 -17.49 10.56
CA PRO A 5 6.91 -18.57 11.51
C PRO A 5 6.77 -18.06 12.96
N CYS A 6 5.99 -18.77 13.78
CA CYS A 6 5.96 -18.57 15.23
C CYS A 6 6.25 -19.90 15.95
N VAL A 7 7.53 -20.18 16.19
CA VAL A 7 7.99 -21.47 16.72
C VAL A 7 7.52 -21.78 18.14
N THR A 8 7.13 -20.77 18.92
CA THR A 8 6.71 -20.95 20.33
C THR A 8 5.23 -21.27 20.45
N PHE A 9 4.39 -20.57 19.68
CA PHE A 9 2.94 -20.60 19.89
C PHE A 9 2.15 -21.26 18.76
N VAL A 10 2.76 -21.42 17.57
CA VAL A 10 2.10 -22.00 16.40
C VAL A 10 3.04 -22.96 15.66
N PRO A 11 3.41 -24.08 16.29
CA PRO A 11 4.39 -25.02 15.75
C PRO A 11 3.94 -25.70 14.45
N GLU A 12 2.63 -25.75 14.18
CA GLU A 12 2.06 -26.30 12.94
C GLU A 12 2.49 -25.48 11.70
N PHE A 13 2.77 -24.19 11.87
CA PHE A 13 3.31 -23.32 10.82
C PHE A 13 4.86 -23.24 10.92
N SER A 14 5.51 -24.40 10.90
CA SER A 14 6.97 -24.50 10.90
C SER A 14 7.59 -23.88 9.64
N MET A 15 8.89 -23.59 9.68
CA MET A 15 9.62 -23.09 8.51
C MET A 15 9.57 -24.06 7.33
N GLU A 16 9.68 -25.36 7.59
CA GLU A 16 9.60 -26.41 6.57
C GLU A 16 8.21 -26.44 5.93
N PHE A 17 7.15 -26.38 6.75
CA PHE A 17 5.78 -26.33 6.25
C PHE A 17 5.57 -25.10 5.36
N LEU A 18 5.94 -23.91 5.84
CA LEU A 18 5.78 -22.67 5.08
C LEU A 18 6.55 -22.70 3.75
N LYS A 19 7.78 -23.22 3.73
CA LYS A 19 8.56 -23.41 2.49
C LYS A 19 7.87 -24.33 1.49
N SER A 20 7.20 -25.38 1.96
CA SER A 20 6.43 -26.29 1.09
C SER A 20 5.19 -25.63 0.47
N LYS A 21 4.67 -24.57 1.11
CA LYS A 21 3.44 -23.88 0.72
C LYS A 21 3.67 -22.68 -0.16
N VAL A 22 4.89 -22.15 -0.29
CA VAL A 22 5.13 -20.98 -1.13
C VAL A 22 5.65 -21.35 -2.52
N PHE A 23 5.39 -20.49 -3.51
CA PHE A 23 6.04 -20.54 -4.82
C PHE A 23 6.37 -19.12 -5.30
N ALA A 24 7.52 -18.95 -5.95
CA ALA A 24 7.88 -17.66 -6.54
C ALA A 24 7.06 -17.42 -7.81
N LEU A 25 6.49 -16.22 -7.93
CA LEU A 25 5.90 -15.77 -9.20
C LEU A 25 7.01 -15.69 -10.27
N PRO A 26 6.69 -16.05 -11.53
CA PRO A 26 7.68 -15.99 -12.60
C PRO A 26 8.04 -14.54 -12.94
N ASN A 27 9.23 -14.32 -13.50
CA ASN A 27 9.75 -12.98 -13.77
C ASN A 27 8.92 -12.21 -14.81
N ASP A 28 8.19 -12.91 -15.67
CA ASP A 28 7.31 -12.37 -16.71
C ASP A 28 5.84 -12.23 -16.24
N PHE A 29 5.56 -12.45 -14.95
CA PHE A 29 4.23 -12.27 -14.39
C PHE A 29 3.74 -10.83 -14.57
N ASN A 30 2.56 -10.66 -15.20
CA ASN A 30 1.97 -9.35 -15.42
C ASN A 30 1.34 -8.79 -14.13
N ASN A 31 2.12 -8.04 -13.37
CA ASN A 31 1.68 -7.40 -12.13
C ASN A 31 0.74 -6.19 -12.32
N GLN A 32 0.42 -5.78 -13.55
CA GLN A 32 -0.56 -4.71 -13.83
C GLN A 32 -1.99 -5.25 -14.01
N ASP A 33 -2.17 -6.57 -14.18
CA ASP A 33 -3.50 -7.19 -14.31
C ASP A 33 -4.06 -7.54 -12.93
N LYS A 34 -4.99 -6.71 -12.45
CA LYS A 34 -5.64 -6.89 -11.15
C LYS A 34 -6.42 -8.21 -11.06
N LYS A 35 -7.03 -8.67 -12.15
CA LYS A 35 -7.79 -9.92 -12.15
C LYS A 35 -6.85 -11.11 -12.02
N LEU A 36 -5.74 -11.09 -12.75
CA LEU A 36 -4.69 -12.10 -12.65
C LEU A 36 -4.08 -12.15 -11.24
N ALA A 37 -3.78 -10.98 -10.66
CA ALA A 37 -3.28 -10.87 -9.28
C ALA A 37 -4.23 -11.50 -8.24
N ILE A 38 -5.54 -11.26 -8.39
CA ILE A 38 -6.56 -11.86 -7.52
C ILE A 38 -6.62 -13.38 -7.73
N GLN A 39 -6.64 -13.84 -8.98
CA GLN A 39 -6.66 -15.27 -9.29
C GLN A 39 -5.42 -16.00 -8.74
N ALA A 40 -4.25 -15.38 -8.82
CA ALA A 40 -3.01 -15.93 -8.28
C ALA A 40 -3.02 -16.09 -6.75
N THR A 41 -3.80 -15.26 -6.03
CA THR A 41 -3.85 -15.26 -4.55
C THR A 41 -5.03 -16.01 -3.95
N GLN A 42 -6.02 -16.40 -4.74
CA GLN A 42 -7.22 -17.12 -4.27
C GLN A 42 -6.97 -18.60 -3.94
N GLY A 43 -5.86 -19.19 -4.40
CA GLY A 43 -5.53 -20.59 -4.13
C GLY A 43 -5.15 -20.84 -2.67
N SER A 44 -5.66 -21.91 -2.08
CA SER A 44 -5.34 -22.34 -0.71
C SER A 44 -4.22 -23.39 -0.62
N GLU A 45 -3.86 -24.01 -1.75
CA GLU A 45 -2.85 -25.09 -1.77
C GLU A 45 -1.42 -24.56 -1.69
N LYS A 46 -1.14 -23.48 -2.43
CA LYS A 46 0.14 -22.78 -2.43
C LYS A 46 -0.05 -21.27 -2.52
N TRP A 47 0.85 -20.52 -1.88
CA TRP A 47 0.81 -19.07 -1.79
C TRP A 47 1.91 -18.43 -2.66
N PRO A 48 1.55 -17.46 -3.53
CA PRO A 48 2.54 -16.77 -4.34
C PRO A 48 3.40 -15.85 -3.46
N ILE A 49 4.70 -15.85 -3.71
CA ILE A 49 5.63 -14.85 -3.16
C ILE A 49 6.23 -14.03 -4.30
N GLY A 50 6.45 -12.73 -4.04
CA GLY A 50 6.93 -11.75 -5.02
C GLY A 50 5.97 -10.58 -5.20
N LEU A 51 6.15 -9.82 -6.28
CA LEU A 51 5.29 -8.69 -6.63
C LEU A 51 4.02 -9.18 -7.34
N VAL A 52 2.94 -9.31 -6.58
CA VAL A 52 1.65 -9.82 -7.07
C VAL A 52 0.86 -8.75 -7.85
N TYR A 53 0.93 -7.49 -7.43
CA TYR A 53 0.23 -6.40 -8.12
C TYR A 53 0.93 -5.07 -7.87
N GLN A 54 0.99 -4.25 -8.90
CA GLN A 54 1.43 -2.87 -8.82
C GLN A 54 0.61 -2.03 -9.79
N GLU A 55 0.21 -0.84 -9.36
CA GLU A 55 -0.40 0.13 -10.25
C GLU A 55 0.05 1.54 -9.90
N SER A 56 0.00 2.42 -10.90
CA SER A 56 0.20 3.85 -10.68
C SER A 56 -1.16 4.54 -10.57
N ARG A 57 -1.46 5.05 -9.39
CA ARG A 57 -2.66 5.87 -9.12
C ARG A 57 -2.29 7.07 -8.26
N PRO A 58 -3.11 8.15 -8.27
CA PRO A 58 -2.95 9.21 -7.28
C PRO A 58 -2.96 8.63 -5.87
N THR A 59 -2.03 9.09 -5.02
CA THR A 59 -2.09 8.80 -3.59
C THR A 59 -3.12 9.73 -2.96
N TYR A 60 -3.59 9.39 -1.76
CA TYR A 60 -4.60 10.19 -1.05
C TYR A 60 -4.17 11.66 -0.91
N GLU A 61 -2.89 11.92 -0.64
CA GLU A 61 -2.34 13.27 -0.47
C GLU A 61 -2.42 14.12 -1.74
N LYS A 62 -2.37 13.49 -2.92
CA LYS A 62 -2.46 14.22 -4.21
C LYS A 62 -3.84 14.82 -4.43
N ASP A 63 -4.86 14.32 -3.74
CA ASP A 63 -6.22 14.85 -3.81
C ASP A 63 -6.40 16.13 -2.96
N PHE A 64 -5.43 16.45 -2.09
CA PHE A 64 -5.47 17.63 -1.21
C PHE A 64 -4.46 18.69 -1.66
N PRO A 65 -4.85 19.64 -2.52
CA PRO A 65 -3.93 20.68 -2.99
C PRO A 65 -3.39 21.59 -1.88
N GLN A 66 -4.03 21.63 -0.71
CA GLN A 66 -3.55 22.36 0.47
C GLN A 66 -2.37 21.67 1.18
N VAL A 67 -2.18 20.36 0.99
CA VAL A 67 -1.07 19.58 1.59
C VAL A 67 0.15 19.61 0.67
N LYS A 68 0.46 20.79 0.13
CA LYS A 68 1.63 21.01 -0.73
C LYS A 68 2.78 21.60 0.08
N GLY A 69 3.78 20.78 0.37
CA GLY A 69 5.01 21.22 1.05
C GLY A 69 4.79 21.69 2.49
N ASN A 70 5.79 22.37 3.07
CA ASN A 70 5.71 22.87 4.44
C ASN A 70 4.90 24.16 4.51
N LEU A 71 4.14 24.35 5.59
CA LEU A 71 3.38 25.59 5.80
C LEU A 71 4.26 26.84 5.90
N ILE A 72 5.50 26.72 6.42
CA ILE A 72 6.44 27.84 6.54
C ILE A 72 6.87 28.40 5.16
N ASP A 73 6.84 27.55 4.14
CA ASP A 73 7.23 27.90 2.77
C ASP A 73 6.04 28.43 1.95
N GLN A 74 4.82 28.36 2.49
CA GLN A 74 3.61 28.82 1.80
C GLN A 74 3.42 30.32 1.98
N ASN A 75 3.13 31.02 0.87
CA ASN A 75 2.85 32.45 0.92
C ASN A 75 1.45 32.71 1.51
N ILE A 76 1.36 33.60 2.49
CA ILE A 76 0.11 33.99 3.14
C ILE A 76 -0.45 35.25 2.47
N ASP A 77 -1.64 35.14 1.90
CA ASP A 77 -2.38 36.29 1.40
C ASP A 77 -3.00 37.08 2.56
N SER A 78 -2.32 38.16 2.96
CA SER A 78 -2.75 39.04 4.05
C SER A 78 -4.09 39.74 3.80
N GLY A 79 -4.52 39.88 2.53
CA GLY A 79 -5.82 40.45 2.17
C GLY A 79 -6.94 39.48 2.54
N LYS A 80 -6.84 38.23 2.07
CA LYS A 80 -7.81 37.16 2.39
C LYS A 80 -7.89 36.87 3.89
N LEU A 81 -6.77 36.94 4.60
CA LEU A 81 -6.76 36.76 6.05
C LEU A 81 -7.59 37.83 6.76
N LYS A 82 -7.51 39.09 6.33
CA LYS A 82 -8.30 40.18 6.91
C LYS A 82 -9.79 40.01 6.65
N GLU A 83 -10.17 39.60 5.43
CA GLU A 83 -11.56 39.30 5.07
C GLU A 83 -12.13 38.18 5.96
N LEU A 84 -11.39 37.09 6.14
CA LEU A 84 -11.79 35.98 7.01
C LEU A 84 -11.99 36.43 8.47
N ILE A 85 -11.08 37.24 9.02
CA ILE A 85 -11.21 37.75 10.40
C ILE A 85 -12.45 38.64 10.56
N GLN A 86 -12.84 39.39 9.52
CA GLN A 86 -14.04 40.24 9.55
C GLN A 86 -15.33 39.43 9.47
N GLU A 87 -15.34 38.29 8.77
CA GLU A 87 -16.51 37.41 8.66
C GLU A 87 -16.93 36.80 10.00
N PHE A 88 -15.97 36.46 10.87
CA PHE A 88 -16.21 35.84 12.18
C PHE A 88 -16.27 36.84 13.34
N LYS A 89 -16.41 38.13 13.04
CA LYS A 89 -16.50 39.23 14.01
C LYS A 89 -17.95 39.63 14.27
#